data_AF-H9EZU4-F1
#
_entry.id   AF-H9EZU4-F1
#
_cell.length_a   1.000
_cell.length_b   1.000
_cell.length_c   1.000
_cell.angle_alpha   90.00
_cell.angle_beta   90.00
_cell.angle_gamma   90.00
#
_symmetry.space_group_name_H-M   'P 1'
#
loop_
_entity.id
_entity.type
_entity.pdbx_description
1 polymer ?
#
loop_
_entity_poly.entity_id
_entity_poly.type
_entity_poly.pdbx_seq_one_letter_code
_entity_poly.pdbx_strand_id
1 'polypeptide(L)'
;MKQWKTRLGSGLESGPMALEQNLSDLQLQAAVEVAGDLEVDCYRAPCSESQEELALQHFMKEKLLAELEGKLRVFENIVAVLNKEVEASHLALATSIHQSQLDRERILSLEQRVVELQQTLAQKDQALGKLEQSLRLMEEASFDGTFLWKITNVTRRCHESACGRTVSLFSPAFYTAKYGYKLCLRL
;
A
#
# COMPACT_ATOMS: atom_id res chain seq x y z
N MET A 1 19.89 13.35 -0.41
CA MET A 1 20.16 13.30 1.04
C MET A 1 19.33 14.35 1.74
N LYS A 2 18.27 13.96 2.46
CA LYS A 2 17.71 14.66 3.62
C LYS A 2 16.86 13.62 4.34
N GLN A 3 17.42 13.09 5.42
CA GLN A 3 16.81 12.07 6.27
C GLN A 3 15.77 12.74 7.15
N TRP A 4 14.54 12.21 7.24
CA TRP A 4 13.68 12.46 8.39
C TRP A 4 13.45 11.14 9.14
N LYS A 5 13.96 11.14 10.37
CA LYS A 5 13.92 10.07 11.35
C LYS A 5 12.52 9.97 11.95
N THR A 6 12.03 8.75 11.99
CA THR A 6 10.90 8.23 12.76
C THR A 6 11.08 8.58 14.25
N ARG A 7 10.08 9.22 14.85
CA ARG A 7 9.87 9.18 16.30
C ARG A 7 8.74 8.21 16.59
N LEU A 8 9.09 7.21 17.40
CA LEU A 8 8.18 6.33 18.09
C LEU A 8 7.33 7.18 19.05
N GLY A 9 6.00 7.09 18.95
CA GLY A 9 5.05 7.74 19.84
C GLY A 9 3.88 6.80 20.06
N SER A 10 3.80 6.28 21.29
CA SER A 10 2.76 5.41 21.84
C SER A 10 1.35 5.98 21.65
N GLY A 11 0.40 5.13 21.27
CA GLY A 11 -1.01 5.47 21.20
C GLY A 11 -1.87 4.22 21.18
N LEU A 12 -2.09 3.70 22.39
CA LEU A 12 -3.10 2.76 22.84
C LEU A 12 -4.18 2.35 21.81
N GLU A 13 -4.28 1.04 21.58
CA GLU A 13 -5.48 0.40 21.07
C GLU A 13 -6.71 0.84 21.89
N SER A 14 -7.77 1.29 21.23
CA SER A 14 -9.09 1.39 21.84
C SER A 14 -10.14 0.98 20.81
N GLY A 15 -10.78 -0.15 21.10
CA GLY A 15 -11.75 -0.81 20.25
C GLY A 15 -13.12 -0.11 20.18
N PRO A 16 -14.10 -0.77 19.54
CA PRO A 16 -15.41 -0.22 19.25
C PRO A 16 -16.30 -0.28 20.50
N MET A 17 -16.13 0.64 21.43
CA MET A 17 -16.96 0.76 22.64
C MET A 17 -17.36 2.22 22.93
N ALA A 18 -17.47 3.06 21.90
CA ALA A 18 -17.80 4.48 22.08
C ALA A 18 -19.25 4.86 21.66
N LEU A 19 -20.01 3.93 21.06
CA LEU A 19 -21.35 4.22 20.53
C LEU A 19 -22.51 3.70 21.39
N GLU A 20 -22.26 2.81 22.36
CA GLU A 20 -23.32 2.33 23.28
C GLU A 20 -23.49 3.21 24.53
N GLN A 21 -22.53 4.10 24.83
CA GLN A 21 -22.59 4.95 26.04
C GLN A 21 -23.55 6.14 25.93
N ASN A 22 -24.02 6.50 24.73
CA ASN A 22 -24.85 7.71 24.54
C ASN A 22 -26.38 7.47 24.65
N LEU A 23 -26.83 6.21 24.81
CA LEU A 23 -28.26 5.92 25.04
C LEU A 23 -28.64 5.94 26.53
N SER A 24 -27.66 5.92 27.44
CA SER A 24 -27.88 5.83 28.89
C SER A 24 -28.05 7.18 29.61
N ASP A 25 -27.80 8.31 28.91
CA ASP A 25 -27.80 9.65 29.53
C ASP A 25 -29.12 10.43 29.38
N LEU A 26 -30.17 9.81 28.84
CA LEU A 26 -31.52 10.37 28.78
C LEU A 26 -32.48 9.76 29.82
N GLN A 27 -31.94 9.26 30.94
CA GLN A 27 -32.72 8.87 32.11
C GLN A 27 -32.59 9.94 33.21
N LEU A 28 -33.15 11.12 32.92
CA LEU A 28 -33.37 12.17 33.90
C LEU A 28 -34.43 11.72 34.93
N GLN A 29 -33.92 11.25 36.07
CA GLN A 29 -34.23 11.80 37.40
C GLN A 29 -35.70 11.76 37.85
N ALA A 30 -36.17 10.57 38.23
CA ALA A 30 -37.24 10.43 39.23
C ALA A 30 -36.59 10.46 40.62
N ALA A 31 -36.42 11.66 41.18
CA ALA A 31 -36.06 11.84 42.58
C ALA A 31 -37.30 11.59 43.44
N VAL A 32 -37.28 10.50 44.20
CA VAL A 32 -38.20 10.27 45.33
C VAL A 32 -37.62 11.03 46.52
N GLU A 33 -38.09 12.25 46.75
CA GLU A 33 -37.97 12.91 48.06
C GLU A 33 -39.26 12.64 48.85
N VAL A 34 -39.13 11.83 49.90
CA VAL A 34 -40.13 11.70 50.95
C VAL A 34 -39.96 12.90 51.88
N ALA A 35 -40.79 13.92 51.66
CA ALA A 35 -41.08 14.95 52.65
C ALA A 35 -42.58 14.88 52.93
N GLY A 36 -42.93 14.49 54.16
CA GLY A 36 -44.30 14.61 54.65
C GLY A 36 -44.61 16.09 54.83
N ASP A 37 -45.65 16.57 54.15
CA ASP A 37 -46.31 17.82 54.52
C ASP A 37 -47.77 17.79 54.06
N LEU A 38 -48.61 18.41 54.89
CA LEU A 38 -50.06 18.31 54.93
C LEU A 38 -50.75 18.49 53.57
N GLU A 39 -51.75 17.65 53.31
CA GLU A 39 -52.80 17.92 52.31
C GLU A 39 -53.58 19.17 52.75
N VAL A 40 -53.20 20.33 52.22
CA VAL A 40 -54.06 21.50 52.18
C VAL A 40 -54.78 21.47 50.85
N ASP A 41 -56.07 21.13 50.89
CA ASP A 41 -57.01 21.28 49.79
C ASP A 41 -57.07 22.75 49.37
N CYS A 42 -56.18 23.14 48.46
CA CYS A 42 -56.35 24.34 47.66
C CYS A 42 -57.52 24.05 46.71
N TYR A 43 -58.75 24.36 47.15
CA TYR A 43 -59.92 24.46 46.29
C TYR A 43 -59.57 25.33 45.08
N ARG A 44 -59.23 24.69 43.95
CA ARG A 44 -59.15 25.37 42.66
C ARG A 44 -60.59 25.62 42.26
N ALA A 45 -61.01 26.88 42.38
CA ALA A 45 -62.25 27.36 41.79
C ALA A 45 -62.36 26.84 40.35
N PRO A 46 -63.51 26.30 39.91
CA PRO A 46 -63.73 26.02 38.50
C PRO A 46 -63.69 27.37 37.79
N CYS A 47 -62.52 27.73 37.26
CA CYS A 47 -62.45 28.77 36.26
C CYS A 47 -63.32 28.26 35.13
N SER A 48 -64.43 28.96 34.89
CA SER A 48 -65.24 28.72 33.70
C SER A 48 -64.38 29.17 32.52
N GLU A 49 -63.47 28.31 32.05
CA GLU A 49 -62.77 28.52 30.79
C GLU A 49 -63.86 28.68 29.74
N SER A 50 -63.93 29.87 29.16
CA SER A 50 -64.89 30.14 28.10
C SER A 50 -64.59 29.17 26.94
N GLN A 51 -65.63 28.67 26.27
CA GLN A 51 -65.50 27.76 25.14
C GLN A 51 -64.57 28.32 24.03
N GLU A 52 -64.36 29.64 24.00
CA GLU A 52 -63.42 30.36 23.14
C GLU A 52 -61.94 30.25 23.58
N GLU A 53 -61.61 30.22 24.88
CA GLU A 53 -60.22 30.06 25.37
C GLU A 53 -59.65 28.66 25.10
N LEU A 54 -60.46 27.63 25.30
CA LEU A 54 -60.12 26.25 24.97
C LEU A 54 -59.91 26.06 23.45
N ALA A 55 -60.75 26.72 22.63
CA ALA A 55 -60.61 26.71 21.17
C ALA A 55 -59.33 27.43 20.71
N LEU A 56 -58.96 28.55 21.36
CA LEU A 56 -57.74 29.29 21.06
C LEU A 56 -56.47 28.48 21.42
N GLN A 57 -56.46 27.81 22.57
CA GLN A 57 -55.36 26.90 22.93
C GLN A 57 -55.24 25.72 21.98
N HIS A 58 -56.36 25.14 21.55
CA HIS A 58 -56.37 24.05 20.57
C HIS A 58 -55.76 24.50 19.23
N PHE A 59 -56.19 25.66 18.75
CA PHE A 59 -55.67 26.26 17.52
C PHE A 59 -54.16 26.55 17.59
N MET A 60 -53.67 27.07 18.73
CA MET A 60 -52.24 27.30 18.92
C MET A 60 -51.43 26.00 18.96
N LYS A 61 -51.95 24.94 19.59
CA LYS A 61 -51.32 23.61 19.61
C LYS A 61 -51.28 22.98 18.21
N GLU A 62 -52.37 23.07 17.44
CA GLU A 62 -52.40 22.59 16.06
C GLU A 62 -51.39 23.32 15.17
N LYS A 63 -51.26 24.65 15.33
CA LYS A 63 -50.26 25.43 14.60
C LYS A 63 -48.83 24.99 14.94
N LEU A 64 -48.53 24.77 16.22
CA LEU A 64 -47.22 24.29 16.66
C LEU A 64 -46.93 22.86 16.17
N LEU A 65 -47.94 21.98 16.21
CA LEU A 65 -47.83 20.62 15.68
C LEU A 65 -47.51 20.64 14.18
N ALA A 66 -48.26 21.42 13.39
CA ALA A 66 -48.00 21.56 11.97
C ALA A 66 -46.58 22.11 11.67
N GLU A 67 -46.08 23.02 12.51
CA GLU A 67 -44.72 23.56 12.38
C GLU A 67 -43.65 22.51 12.72
N LEU A 68 -43.86 21.71 13.76
CA LEU A 68 -42.97 20.61 14.14
C LEU A 68 -42.99 19.47 13.12
N GLU A 69 -44.16 19.11 12.58
CA GLU A 69 -44.30 18.15 11.49
C GLU A 69 -43.56 18.61 10.23
N GLY A 70 -43.63 19.90 9.91
CA GLY A 70 -42.86 20.51 8.82
C GLY A 70 -41.35 20.37 9.03
N LYS A 71 -40.87 20.67 10.25
CA LYS A 71 -39.45 20.49 10.62
C LYS A 71 -39.03 19.01 10.56
N LEU A 72 -39.87 18.10 11.06
CA LEU A 72 -39.64 16.66 11.00
C LEU A 72 -39.49 16.18 9.55
N ARG A 73 -40.39 16.58 8.65
CA ARG A 73 -40.28 16.26 7.20
C ARG A 73 -38.98 16.75 6.58
N VAL A 74 -38.52 17.95 6.94
CA VAL A 74 -37.24 18.46 6.44
C VAL A 74 -36.08 17.60 6.93
N PHE A 75 -36.06 17.24 8.23
CA PHE A 75 -35.04 16.36 8.77
C PHE A 75 -35.06 14.97 8.14
N GLU A 76 -36.25 14.38 7.94
CA GLU A 76 -36.40 13.09 7.24
C GLU A 76 -35.79 13.14 5.83
N ASN A 77 -36.06 14.22 5.09
CA ASN A 77 -35.49 14.41 3.75
C ASN A 77 -33.96 14.57 3.79
N ILE A 78 -33.42 15.32 4.75
CA ILE A 78 -31.97 15.49 4.92
C ILE A 78 -31.32 14.13 5.21
N VAL A 79 -31.87 13.36 6.15
CA VAL A 79 -31.37 12.03 6.49
C VAL A 79 -31.42 11.11 5.27
N ALA A 80 -32.50 11.14 4.49
CA ALA A 80 -32.65 10.33 3.29
C ALA A 80 -31.60 10.68 2.21
N VAL A 81 -31.29 11.96 2.01
CA VAL A 81 -30.26 12.40 1.06
C VAL A 81 -28.87 12.01 1.55
N LEU A 82 -28.54 12.28 2.81
CA LEU A 82 -27.25 11.91 3.40
C LEU A 82 -27.02 10.39 3.35
N ASN A 83 -28.05 9.59 3.63
CA ASN A 83 -27.93 8.14 3.57
C ASN A 83 -27.62 7.65 2.15
N LYS A 84 -28.28 8.22 1.12
CA LYS A 84 -27.97 7.91 -0.29
C LYS A 84 -26.55 8.31 -0.67
N GLU A 85 -26.08 9.46 -0.19
CA GLU A 85 -24.72 9.94 -0.46
C GLU A 85 -23.66 9.06 0.20
N VAL A 86 -23.91 8.62 1.44
CA VAL A 86 -23.07 7.65 2.16
C VAL A 86 -23.01 6.32 1.42
N GLU A 87 -24.16 5.78 0.99
CA GLU A 87 -24.21 4.53 0.22
C GLU A 87 -23.45 4.63 -1.11
N ALA A 88 -23.64 5.72 -1.85
CA ALA A 88 -22.95 5.96 -3.11
C ALA A 88 -21.42 6.10 -2.91
N SER A 89 -21.01 6.86 -1.89
CA SER A 89 -19.60 7.02 -1.54
C SER A 89 -18.98 5.69 -1.09
N HIS A 90 -19.69 4.90 -0.30
CA HIS A 90 -19.24 3.59 0.16
C HIS A 90 -19.03 2.63 -1.02
N LEU A 91 -19.95 2.60 -1.97
CA LEU A 91 -19.81 1.78 -3.18
C LEU A 91 -18.60 2.21 -4.02
N ALA A 92 -18.43 3.51 -4.24
CA ALA A 92 -17.28 4.05 -4.97
C ALA A 92 -15.95 3.70 -4.29
N LEU A 93 -15.89 3.81 -2.96
CA LEU A 93 -14.73 3.42 -2.18
C LEU A 93 -14.44 1.92 -2.28
N ALA A 94 -15.46 1.06 -2.19
CA ALA A 94 -15.30 -0.38 -2.33
C ALA A 94 -14.74 -0.76 -3.71
N THR A 95 -15.25 -0.15 -4.79
CA THR A 95 -14.71 -0.35 -6.14
C THR A 95 -13.27 0.15 -6.25
N SER A 96 -12.96 1.32 -5.69
CA SER A 96 -11.61 1.89 -5.72
C SER A 96 -10.61 1.03 -4.95
N ILE A 97 -10.99 0.47 -3.79
CA ILE A 97 -10.14 -0.42 -3.01
C ILE A 97 -9.86 -1.70 -3.81
N HIS A 98 -10.90 -2.31 -4.38
CA HIS A 98 -10.73 -3.51 -5.19
C HIS A 98 -9.81 -3.26 -6.39
N GLN A 99 -9.99 -2.15 -7.10
CA GLN A 99 -9.13 -1.78 -8.21
C GLN A 99 -7.67 -1.58 -7.76
N SER A 100 -7.45 -0.88 -6.65
CA SER A 100 -6.11 -0.68 -6.09
C SER A 100 -5.43 -1.99 -5.69
N GLN A 101 -6.18 -3.00 -5.25
CA GLN A 101 -5.65 -4.33 -4.95
C GLN A 101 -5.16 -5.03 -6.22
N LEU A 102 -5.98 -5.02 -7.29
CA LEU A 102 -5.60 -5.61 -8.58
C LEU A 102 -4.38 -4.91 -9.18
N ASP A 103 -4.32 -3.58 -9.11
CA ASP A 103 -3.18 -2.81 -9.59
C ASP A 103 -1.91 -3.16 -8.82
N ARG A 104 -2.02 -3.33 -7.49
CA ARG A 104 -0.91 -3.77 -6.64
C ARG A 104 -0.40 -5.15 -7.03
N GLU A 105 -1.29 -6.11 -7.24
CA GLU A 105 -0.91 -7.47 -7.69
C GLU A 105 -0.22 -7.44 -9.06
N ARG A 106 -0.74 -6.61 -9.98
CA ARG A 106 -0.15 -6.44 -11.30
C ARG A 106 1.23 -5.81 -11.24
N ILE A 107 1.44 -4.81 -10.40
CA ILE A 107 2.76 -4.21 -10.16
C ILE A 107 3.73 -5.27 -9.65
N LEU A 108 3.36 -6.04 -8.62
CA LEU A 108 4.23 -7.08 -8.06
C LEU A 108 4.59 -8.16 -9.11
N SER A 109 3.63 -8.58 -9.92
CA SER A 109 3.86 -9.52 -11.01
C SER A 109 4.84 -8.97 -12.06
N LEU A 110 4.69 -7.69 -12.43
CA LEU A 110 5.60 -7.03 -13.37
C LEU A 110 6.99 -6.84 -12.78
N GLU A 111 7.10 -6.48 -11.51
CA GLU A 111 8.38 -6.37 -10.80
C GLU A 111 9.13 -7.72 -10.81
N GLN A 112 8.43 -8.81 -10.48
CA GLN A 112 9.00 -10.16 -10.58
C GLN A 112 9.46 -10.47 -12.00
N ARG A 113 8.64 -10.15 -13.01
CA ARG A 113 8.98 -10.38 -14.42
C ARG A 113 10.21 -9.59 -14.86
N VAL A 114 10.37 -8.35 -14.39
CA VAL A 114 11.56 -7.53 -14.65
C VAL A 114 12.81 -8.21 -14.09
N VAL A 115 12.74 -8.72 -12.85
CA VAL A 115 13.87 -9.43 -12.23
C VAL A 115 14.24 -10.70 -13.01
N GLU A 116 13.25 -11.50 -13.42
CA GLU A 116 13.47 -12.70 -14.25
C GLU A 116 14.15 -12.37 -15.58
N LEU A 117 13.70 -11.29 -16.24
CA LEU A 117 14.26 -10.83 -17.51
C LEU A 117 15.70 -10.33 -17.32
N GLN A 118 15.98 -9.59 -16.26
CA GLN A 118 17.34 -9.14 -15.94
C GLN A 118 18.29 -10.31 -15.68
N GLN A 119 17.85 -11.34 -14.95
CA GLN A 119 18.65 -12.54 -14.72
C GLN A 119 18.92 -13.29 -16.04
N THR A 120 17.89 -13.45 -16.87
CA THR A 120 18.02 -14.10 -18.18
C THR A 120 18.97 -13.34 -19.09
N LEU A 121 18.89 -12.00 -19.10
CA LEU A 121 19.78 -11.15 -19.88
C LEU A 121 21.24 -11.33 -19.42
N ALA A 122 21.50 -11.27 -18.11
CA ALA A 122 22.85 -11.47 -17.57
C ALA A 122 23.44 -12.85 -17.94
N GLN A 123 22.61 -13.91 -17.95
CA GLN A 123 23.04 -15.24 -18.39
C GLN A 123 23.38 -15.25 -19.89
N LYS A 124 22.59 -14.57 -20.72
CA LYS A 124 22.85 -14.45 -22.16
C LYS A 124 24.11 -13.64 -22.44
N ASP A 125 24.34 -12.56 -21.72
CA ASP A 125 25.58 -11.76 -21.84
C ASP A 125 26.81 -12.60 -21.46
N GLN A 126 26.71 -13.40 -20.38
CA GLN A 126 27.79 -14.33 -20.02
C GLN A 126 28.04 -15.38 -21.12
N ALA A 127 26.98 -15.94 -21.71
CA ALA A 127 27.10 -16.91 -22.79
C ALA A 127 27.70 -16.29 -24.05
N LEU A 128 27.30 -15.06 -24.40
CA LEU A 128 27.88 -14.30 -25.50
C LEU A 128 29.36 -14.03 -25.26
N GLY A 129 29.76 -13.57 -24.07
CA GLY A 129 31.17 -13.35 -23.75
C GLY A 129 32.02 -14.62 -23.86
N LYS A 130 31.48 -15.78 -23.45
CA LYS A 130 32.14 -17.09 -23.66
C LYS A 130 32.25 -17.46 -25.14
N LEU A 131 31.21 -17.21 -25.91
CA LEU A 131 31.20 -17.49 -27.36
C LEU A 131 32.19 -16.59 -28.11
N GLU A 132 32.22 -15.30 -27.81
CA GLU A 132 33.20 -14.35 -28.35
C GLU A 132 34.63 -14.76 -28.02
N GLN A 133 34.89 -15.21 -26.78
CA GLN A 133 36.20 -15.73 -26.40
C GLN A 133 36.55 -16.99 -27.20
N SER A 134 35.61 -17.94 -27.32
CA SER A 134 35.83 -19.16 -28.12
C SER A 134 36.07 -18.87 -29.60
N LEU A 135 35.38 -17.86 -30.15
CA LEU A 135 35.55 -17.44 -31.53
C LEU A 135 36.96 -16.86 -31.74
N ARG A 136 37.39 -15.92 -30.89
CA ARG A 136 38.75 -15.36 -30.93
C ARG A 136 39.82 -16.46 -30.85
N LEU A 137 39.65 -17.43 -29.95
CA LEU A 137 40.57 -18.57 -29.84
C LEU A 137 40.59 -19.46 -31.09
N MET A 138 39.46 -19.58 -31.79
CA MET A 138 39.37 -20.34 -33.04
C MET A 138 40.02 -19.60 -34.21
N GLU A 139 39.83 -18.28 -34.29
CA GLU A 139 40.46 -17.40 -35.29
C GLU A 139 41.99 -17.38 -35.15
N GLU A 140 42.50 -17.46 -33.92
CA GLU A 140 43.94 -17.52 -33.64
C GLU A 140 44.54 -18.93 -33.75
N ALA A 141 43.72 -19.98 -33.93
CA ALA A 141 44.21 -21.35 -33.96
C ALA A 141 44.93 -21.69 -35.28
N SER A 142 46.15 -22.20 -35.17
CA SER A 142 46.88 -22.79 -36.30
C SER A 142 46.68 -24.30 -36.38
N PHE A 143 46.76 -24.87 -37.59
CA PHE A 143 46.59 -26.30 -37.88
C PHE A 143 47.74 -26.90 -38.69
N ASP A 144 48.89 -26.24 -38.76
CA ASP A 144 50.10 -26.72 -39.47
C ASP A 144 51.27 -27.05 -38.52
N GLY A 145 51.02 -27.03 -37.20
CA GLY A 145 52.04 -27.22 -36.17
C GLY A 145 52.91 -25.99 -35.89
N THR A 146 52.74 -24.88 -36.62
CA THR A 146 53.46 -23.62 -36.40
C THR A 146 52.52 -22.61 -35.74
N PHE A 147 52.97 -21.97 -34.65
CA PHE A 147 52.15 -21.01 -33.90
C PHE A 147 52.94 -19.76 -33.52
N LEU A 148 52.38 -18.59 -33.86
CA LEU A 148 52.96 -17.29 -33.52
C LEU A 148 52.17 -16.64 -32.38
N TRP A 149 52.80 -16.53 -31.21
CA TRP A 149 52.17 -15.94 -30.03
C TRP A 149 52.59 -14.49 -29.81
N LYS A 150 51.69 -13.54 -30.08
CA LYS A 150 51.92 -12.12 -29.77
C LYS A 150 51.58 -11.82 -28.31
N ILE A 151 52.59 -11.42 -27.53
CA ILE A 151 52.40 -10.99 -26.14
C ILE A 151 52.36 -9.46 -26.09
N THR A 152 51.20 -8.92 -25.71
CA THR A 152 51.00 -7.48 -25.48
C THR A 152 51.28 -7.09 -24.03
N ASN A 153 51.52 -5.81 -23.77
CA ASN A 153 51.72 -5.24 -22.42
C ASN A 153 52.87 -5.91 -21.63
N VAL A 154 54.01 -6.12 -22.30
CA VAL A 154 55.17 -6.84 -21.74
C VAL A 154 55.64 -6.24 -20.41
N THR A 155 55.84 -4.93 -20.32
CA THR A 155 56.27 -4.24 -19.09
C THR A 155 55.36 -4.52 -17.91
N ARG A 156 54.04 -4.40 -18.10
CA ARG A 156 53.04 -4.70 -17.07
C ARG A 156 53.10 -6.17 -16.65
N ARG A 157 53.14 -7.09 -17.61
CA ARG A 157 53.15 -8.54 -17.34
C ARG A 157 54.42 -9.00 -16.63
N CYS A 158 55.58 -8.45 -16.98
CA CYS A 158 56.84 -8.69 -16.28
C CYS A 158 56.76 -8.22 -14.82
N HIS A 159 56.20 -7.04 -14.57
CA HIS A 159 56.00 -6.54 -13.22
C HIS A 159 55.01 -7.41 -12.41
N GLU A 160 53.89 -7.84 -13.01
CA GLU A 160 52.93 -8.75 -12.37
C GLU A 160 53.54 -10.10 -11.99
N SER A 161 54.45 -10.63 -12.83
CA SER A 161 55.19 -11.86 -12.54
C SER A 161 56.22 -11.65 -11.43
N ALA A 162 56.98 -10.55 -11.46
CA ALA A 162 57.96 -10.21 -10.42
C ALA A 162 57.30 -10.01 -9.04
N CYS A 163 56.08 -9.48 -9.00
CA CYS A 163 55.28 -9.36 -7.78
C CYS A 163 54.55 -10.66 -7.38
N GLY A 164 54.70 -11.76 -8.12
CA GLY A 164 54.03 -13.03 -7.85
C GLY A 164 52.52 -13.06 -8.13
N ARG A 165 51.94 -12.01 -8.73
CA ARG A 165 50.50 -11.96 -9.03
C ARG A 165 50.11 -12.88 -10.18
N THR A 166 50.95 -12.98 -11.20
CA THR A 166 50.71 -13.85 -12.37
C THR A 166 52.03 -14.40 -12.86
N VAL A 167 52.38 -15.58 -12.36
CA VAL A 167 53.70 -16.21 -12.55
C VAL A 167 53.84 -16.97 -13.87
N SER A 168 52.74 -17.27 -14.55
CA SER A 168 52.80 -17.93 -15.86
C SER A 168 51.61 -17.55 -16.74
N LEU A 169 51.83 -17.59 -18.04
CA LEU A 169 50.86 -17.33 -19.09
C LEU A 169 50.69 -18.57 -19.96
N PHE A 170 49.46 -18.83 -20.39
CA PHE A 170 49.16 -19.87 -21.37
C PHE A 170 48.81 -19.23 -22.71
N SER A 171 49.35 -19.79 -23.79
CA SER A 171 48.94 -19.40 -25.13
C SER A 171 47.56 -19.98 -25.48
N PRO A 172 46.86 -19.40 -26.47
CA PRO A 172 45.80 -20.11 -27.19
C PRO A 172 46.26 -21.50 -27.66
N ALA A 173 45.29 -22.39 -27.84
CA ALA A 173 45.58 -23.72 -28.34
C ALA A 173 45.82 -23.71 -29.86
N PHE A 174 46.77 -24.50 -30.32
CA PHE A 174 47.05 -24.73 -31.73
C PHE A 174 47.24 -26.23 -31.99
N TYR A 175 47.26 -26.62 -33.26
CA TYR A 175 47.17 -28.02 -33.66
C TYR A 175 48.27 -28.39 -34.66
N THR A 176 48.71 -29.65 -34.59
CA THR A 176 49.68 -30.17 -35.56
C THR A 176 49.08 -30.42 -36.95
N ALA A 177 47.76 -30.63 -37.02
CA ALA A 177 46.94 -30.86 -38.21
C ALA A 177 45.46 -30.61 -37.87
N LYS A 178 44.56 -30.53 -38.86
CA LYS A 178 43.09 -30.38 -38.65
C LYS A 178 42.50 -31.40 -37.66
N TYR A 179 43.00 -32.63 -37.68
CA TYR A 179 42.64 -33.71 -36.77
C TYR A 179 43.86 -34.23 -35.99
N GLY A 180 44.80 -33.34 -35.69
CA GLY A 180 46.07 -33.65 -35.01
C GLY A 180 46.05 -33.41 -33.50
N TYR A 181 47.25 -33.36 -32.90
CA TYR A 181 47.41 -33.08 -31.47
C TYR A 181 47.06 -31.62 -31.15
N LYS A 182 46.40 -31.39 -30.02
CA LYS A 182 46.13 -30.05 -29.47
C LYS A 182 47.25 -29.66 -28.50
N LEU A 183 47.88 -28.53 -28.76
CA LEU A 183 49.05 -28.02 -28.04
C LEU A 183 48.77 -26.63 -27.47
N CYS A 184 49.52 -26.22 -26.44
CA CYS A 184 49.60 -24.84 -25.97
C CYS A 184 50.99 -24.59 -25.39
N LEU A 185 51.41 -23.33 -25.34
CA LEU A 185 52.66 -22.91 -24.74
C LEU A 185 52.41 -22.35 -23.34
N ARG A 186 53.37 -22.54 -22.44
CA ARG A 186 53.41 -21.91 -21.12
C ARG A 186 54.69 -21.08 -21.02
N LEU A 187 54.54 -19.79 -20.74
CA LEU A 187 55.63 -18.83 -20.52
C LEU A 187 55.60 -18.33 -19.07
#